data_AF-X1SJG1-F1
#
_entry.id   AF-X1SJG1-F1
#
_cell.length_a   1.000
_cell.length_b   1.000
_cell.length_c   1.000
_cell.angle_alpha   90.00
_cell.angle_beta   90.00
_cell.angle_gamma   90.00
#
_symmetry.space_group_name_H-M   'P 1'
#
loop_
_entity.id
_entity.type
_entity.pdbx_description
1 polymer ?
#
loop_
_entity_poly.entity_id
_entity_poly.type
_entity_poly.pdbx_seq_one_letter_code
_entity_poly.pdbx_strand_id
1 'polypeptide(L)'
;DKIKEIYIGTTMEVRLEGNNFEIKKLNNPIQLILKGKETQWNWDVIPLKSGNQLLSLIVSIVITLPDDIKEKKDYYLFDNPVKVKPNLIYSAQTFIGNYWPHFIAMLVGLFAKEIFNKIKNIKKVKRLYIKKP
;
A
#
# COMPACT_ATOMS: atom_id res chain seq x y z
N ASP A 1 -12.16 -20.58 -13.02
CA ASP A 1 -13.11 -19.68 -12.33
C ASP A 1 -14.21 -20.47 -11.64
N LYS A 2 -14.43 -20.24 -10.34
CA LYS A 2 -15.57 -20.83 -9.62
C LYS A 2 -16.73 -19.85 -9.70
N ILE A 3 -17.74 -20.16 -10.50
CA ILE A 3 -19.00 -19.41 -10.53
C ILE A 3 -19.80 -19.86 -9.30
N LYS A 4 -20.16 -18.91 -8.42
CA LYS A 4 -20.95 -19.17 -7.22
C LYS A 4 -22.31 -18.52 -7.40
N GLU A 5 -23.37 -19.33 -7.41
CA GLU A 5 -24.74 -18.84 -7.51
C GLU A 5 -25.20 -18.29 -6.17
N ILE A 6 -25.89 -17.15 -6.21
CA ILE A 6 -26.38 -16.45 -5.03
C ILE A 6 -27.79 -15.96 -5.28
N TYR A 7 -28.58 -15.86 -4.22
CA TYR A 7 -29.85 -15.18 -4.28
C TYR A 7 -29.61 -13.67 -4.42
N ILE A 8 -30.23 -13.06 -5.41
CA ILE A 8 -30.17 -11.63 -5.67
C ILE A 8 -31.45 -10.95 -5.16
N GLY A 9 -31.31 -9.78 -4.54
CA GLY A 9 -32.44 -8.89 -4.24
C GLY A 9 -32.45 -7.67 -5.17
N THR A 10 -33.53 -6.88 -5.09
CA THR A 10 -33.66 -5.62 -5.84
C THR A 10 -32.60 -4.60 -5.43
N THR A 11 -32.18 -4.62 -4.16
CA THR A 11 -31.11 -3.79 -3.63
C THR A 11 -30.06 -4.69 -3.00
N MET A 12 -28.81 -4.50 -3.41
CA MET A 12 -27.68 -5.26 -2.90
C MET A 12 -26.64 -4.31 -2.36
N GLU A 13 -25.95 -4.73 -1.30
CA GLU A 13 -24.73 -4.11 -0.83
C GLU A 13 -23.56 -5.06 -1.04
N VAL A 14 -22.42 -4.54 -1.48
CA VAL A 14 -21.18 -5.32 -1.52
C VAL A 14 -20.09 -4.62 -0.73
N ARG A 15 -19.44 -5.38 0.14
CA ARG A 15 -18.32 -4.95 0.98
C ARG A 15 -17.10 -5.81 0.69
N LEU A 16 -15.94 -5.17 0.75
CA LEU A 16 -14.64 -5.82 0.63
C LEU A 16 -13.88 -5.52 1.92
N GLU A 17 -13.45 -6.56 2.63
CA GLU A 17 -12.85 -6.46 3.96
C GLU A 17 -11.54 -7.23 4.04
N GLY A 18 -10.56 -6.69 4.79
CA GLY A 18 -9.27 -7.33 5.04
C GLY A 18 -8.36 -6.47 5.93
N ASN A 19 -7.69 -7.09 6.91
CA ASN A 19 -6.98 -6.38 7.98
C ASN A 19 -5.71 -5.63 7.54
N ASN A 20 -5.04 -6.08 6.47
CA ASN A 20 -3.75 -5.54 6.02
C ASN A 20 -3.85 -4.85 4.66
N PHE A 21 -4.99 -4.23 4.40
CA PHE A 21 -5.28 -3.51 3.17
C PHE A 21 -5.87 -2.14 3.50
N GLU A 22 -5.47 -1.13 2.75
CA GLU A 22 -6.24 0.09 2.61
C GLU A 22 -7.21 -0.12 1.45
N ILE A 23 -8.52 -0.05 1.74
CA ILE A 23 -9.59 -0.35 0.78
C ILE A 23 -10.44 0.91 0.59
N LYS A 24 -10.41 1.48 -0.61
CA LYS A 24 -11.19 2.66 -0.98
C LYS A 24 -12.28 2.30 -1.98
N LYS A 25 -13.53 2.57 -1.63
CA LYS A 25 -14.70 2.38 -2.49
C LYS A 25 -14.68 3.43 -3.62
N LEU A 26 -14.78 2.99 -4.88
CA LEU A 26 -14.80 3.88 -6.04
C LEU A 26 -16.22 4.20 -6.51
N ASN A 27 -17.20 3.39 -6.11
CA ASN A 27 -18.61 3.61 -6.39
C ASN A 27 -19.49 3.28 -5.17
N ASN A 28 -20.80 3.49 -5.30
CA ASN A 28 -21.73 3.27 -4.21
C ASN A 28 -21.75 1.77 -3.85
N PRO A 29 -21.46 1.38 -2.59
CA PRO A 29 -21.52 -0.01 -2.15
C PRO A 29 -22.94 -0.58 -2.20
N ILE A 30 -23.96 0.27 -2.09
CA ILE A 30 -25.38 -0.13 -2.17
C ILE A 30 -25.91 0.25 -3.55
N GLN A 31 -26.39 -0.72 -4.32
CA GLN A 31 -26.90 -0.50 -5.66
C GLN A 31 -28.19 -1.28 -5.93
N LEU A 32 -29.02 -0.71 -6.80
CA LEU A 32 -30.21 -1.39 -7.34
C LEU A 32 -29.78 -2.37 -8.44
N ILE A 33 -30.30 -3.58 -8.38
CA ILE A 33 -30.10 -4.61 -9.39
C ILE A 33 -31.26 -4.57 -10.37
N LEU A 34 -31.00 -4.05 -11.56
CA LEU A 34 -32.00 -3.92 -12.62
C LEU A 34 -31.83 -5.07 -13.62
N LYS A 35 -32.93 -5.75 -13.94
CA LYS A 35 -32.93 -6.86 -14.90
C LYS A 35 -32.40 -6.38 -16.26
N GLY A 36 -31.43 -7.12 -16.81
CA GLY A 36 -30.81 -6.81 -18.11
C GLY A 36 -29.77 -5.69 -18.07
N LYS A 37 -29.39 -5.18 -16.89
CA LYS A 37 -28.26 -4.26 -16.71
C LYS A 37 -27.17 -4.91 -15.88
N GLU A 38 -25.93 -4.63 -16.23
CA GLU A 38 -24.79 -4.99 -15.41
C GLU A 38 -24.66 -4.02 -14.23
N THR A 39 -24.37 -4.58 -13.06
CA THR A 39 -24.05 -3.82 -11.83
C THR A 39 -22.64 -4.19 -11.42
N GLN A 40 -21.83 -3.19 -11.11
CA GLN A 40 -20.42 -3.38 -10.77
C GLN A 40 -20.08 -2.63 -9.48
N TRP A 41 -19.21 -3.23 -8.67
CA TRP A 41 -18.64 -2.61 -7.49
C TRP A 41 -17.13 -2.59 -7.64
N ASN A 42 -16.55 -1.41 -7.45
CA ASN A 42 -15.14 -1.16 -7.73
C ASN A 42 -14.46 -0.63 -6.49
N TRP A 43 -13.28 -1.16 -6.20
CA TRP A 43 -12.44 -0.73 -5.09
C TRP A 43 -11.02 -0.50 -5.59
N ASP A 44 -10.37 0.50 -5.01
CA ASP A 44 -8.92 0.63 -5.01
C ASP A 44 -8.39 -0.06 -3.75
N VAL A 45 -7.39 -0.92 -3.90
CA VAL A 45 -6.90 -1.82 -2.83
C VAL A 45 -5.39 -1.75 -2.76
N ILE A 46 -4.87 -1.19 -1.67
CA ILE A 46 -3.44 -1.06 -1.43
C ILE A 46 -3.03 -2.03 -0.32
N PRO A 47 -2.15 -3.01 -0.58
CA PRO A 47 -1.66 -3.90 0.45
C PRO A 47 -0.68 -3.18 1.38
N LEU A 48 -0.90 -3.29 2.69
CA LEU A 48 -0.07 -2.67 3.73
C LEU A 48 0.99 -3.61 4.29
N LYS A 49 0.81 -4.93 4.12
CA LYS A 49 1.73 -5.96 4.61
C LYS A 49 1.96 -7.05 3.56
N SER A 50 3.20 -7.50 3.46
CA SER A 50 3.58 -8.63 2.62
C SER A 50 3.11 -9.97 3.21
N GLY A 51 3.13 -11.01 2.37
CA GLY A 51 2.79 -12.38 2.76
C GLY A 51 1.40 -12.82 2.29
N ASN A 52 0.94 -13.95 2.83
CA ASN A 52 -0.40 -14.46 2.56
C ASN A 52 -1.40 -13.64 3.37
N GLN A 53 -2.28 -12.93 2.68
CA GLN A 53 -3.32 -12.11 3.28
C GLN A 53 -4.67 -12.55 2.74
N LEU A 54 -5.72 -12.39 3.55
CA LEU A 54 -7.07 -12.76 3.18
C LEU A 54 -7.88 -11.50 2.91
N LEU A 55 -8.56 -11.50 1.77
CA LEU A 55 -9.47 -10.45 1.35
C LEU A 55 -10.84 -11.10 1.13
N SER A 56 -11.84 -10.66 1.91
CA SER A 56 -13.17 -11.24 1.91
C SER A 56 -14.15 -10.31 1.20
N LEU A 57 -14.85 -10.84 0.20
CA LEU A 57 -15.97 -10.17 -0.46
C LEU A 57 -17.27 -10.65 0.19
N ILE A 58 -17.99 -9.71 0.79
CA ILE A 58 -19.25 -9.92 1.48
C ILE A 58 -20.34 -9.26 0.63
N VAL A 59 -21.37 -10.03 0.28
CA VAL A 59 -22.50 -9.54 -0.49
C VAL A 59 -23.74 -9.67 0.36
N SER A 60 -24.46 -8.58 0.53
CA SER A 60 -25.63 -8.50 1.40
C SER A 60 -26.86 -8.16 0.57
N ILE A 61 -27.94 -8.88 0.82
CA ILE A 61 -29.26 -8.48 0.31
C ILE A 61 -29.79 -7.40 1.25
N VAL A 62 -30.16 -6.24 0.71
CA VAL A 62 -30.80 -5.16 1.47
C VAL A 62 -32.30 -5.30 1.30
N ILE A 63 -32.99 -5.58 2.41
CA ILE A 63 -34.44 -5.75 2.44
C ILE A 63 -35.04 -4.53 3.13
N THR A 64 -36.02 -3.91 2.50
CA THR A 64 -36.82 -2.85 3.13
C THR A 64 -38.10 -3.48 3.65
N LEU A 65 -38.29 -3.42 4.97
CA LEU A 65 -39.50 -3.86 5.66
C LEU A 65 -40.57 -2.75 5.60
N PRO A 66 -41.84 -3.07 5.92
CA PRO A 66 -42.83 -2.04 6.23
C PRO A 66 -42.27 -1.04 7.26
N ASP A 67 -42.71 0.22 7.17
CA ASP A 67 -42.19 1.36 7.96
C ASP A 67 -40.76 1.82 7.61
N ASP A 68 -40.30 1.56 6.39
CA ASP A 68 -39.00 2.01 5.84
C ASP A 68 -37.75 1.51 6.59
N ILE A 69 -37.90 0.46 7.40
CA ILE A 69 -36.80 -0.17 8.12
C ILE A 69 -35.94 -0.96 7.13
N LYS A 70 -34.63 -0.65 7.05
CA LYS A 70 -33.67 -1.34 6.18
C LYS A 70 -32.89 -2.38 6.97
N GLU A 71 -33.14 -3.65 6.66
CA GLU A 71 -32.40 -4.79 7.21
C GLU A 71 -31.44 -5.37 6.17
N LYS A 72 -30.35 -5.98 6.64
CA LYS A 72 -29.33 -6.58 5.78
C LYS A 72 -29.16 -8.06 6.11
N LYS A 73 -29.21 -8.89 5.07
CA LYS A 73 -28.83 -10.30 5.18
C LYS A 73 -27.51 -10.54 4.47
N ASP A 74 -26.47 -10.76 5.25
CA ASP A 74 -25.11 -11.00 4.75
C ASP A 74 -24.96 -12.42 4.19
N TYR A 75 -24.36 -12.51 3.01
CA TYR A 75 -23.88 -13.75 2.42
C TYR A 75 -22.37 -13.65 2.23
N TYR A 76 -21.63 -14.52 2.93
CA TYR A 76 -20.19 -14.64 2.78
C TYR A 76 -19.88 -15.44 1.53
N LEU A 77 -19.61 -14.73 0.43
CA LEU A 77 -19.51 -15.37 -0.87
C LEU A 77 -18.10 -15.87 -1.18
N PHE A 78 -17.09 -15.07 -0.82
CA PHE A 78 -15.78 -15.27 -1.40
C PHE A 78 -14.66 -14.82 -0.46
N ASP A 79 -13.86 -15.78 -0.04
CA ASP A 79 -12.55 -15.52 0.58
C ASP A 79 -11.49 -15.76 -0.50
N ASN A 80 -10.86 -14.68 -0.96
CA ASN A 80 -9.76 -14.80 -1.90
C ASN A 80 -8.43 -14.73 -1.14
N PRO A 81 -7.62 -15.81 -1.11
CA PRO A 81 -6.27 -15.70 -0.61
C PRO A 81 -5.44 -14.88 -1.59
N VAL A 82 -5.12 -13.64 -1.21
CA VAL A 82 -4.27 -12.76 -2.01
C VAL A 82 -2.83 -12.92 -1.54
N LYS A 83 -1.97 -13.46 -2.40
CA LYS A 83 -0.53 -13.54 -2.13
C LYS A 83 0.14 -12.21 -2.48
N VAL A 84 0.38 -11.39 -1.46
CA VAL A 84 1.07 -10.09 -1.62
C VAL A 84 2.57 -10.32 -1.63
N LYS A 85 3.21 -10.09 -2.78
CA LYS A 85 4.67 -10.12 -2.90
C LYS A 85 5.22 -8.69 -2.81
N PRO A 86 6.17 -8.42 -1.90
CA PRO A 86 6.85 -7.14 -1.88
C PRO A 86 7.76 -7.00 -3.10
N ASN A 87 7.86 -5.80 -3.64
CA ASN A 87 8.89 -5.49 -4.63
C ASN A 87 10.22 -5.21 -3.91
N LEU A 88 10.96 -6.28 -3.62
CA LEU A 88 12.22 -6.22 -2.87
C LEU A 88 13.27 -5.30 -3.50
N ILE A 89 13.33 -5.27 -4.84
CA ILE A 89 14.28 -4.43 -5.58
C ILE A 89 13.94 -2.95 -5.36
N TYR A 90 12.67 -2.59 -5.50
CA TYR A 90 12.20 -1.23 -5.26
C TYR A 90 12.44 -0.80 -3.80
N SER A 91 12.15 -1.67 -2.83
CA SER A 91 12.40 -1.39 -1.41
C SER A 91 13.89 -1.19 -1.12
N ALA A 92 14.78 -2.01 -1.69
CA ALA A 92 16.22 -1.87 -1.52
C ALA A 92 16.77 -0.59 -2.17
N GLN A 93 16.32 -0.26 -3.38
CA GLN A 93 16.70 0.98 -4.06
C GLN A 93 16.26 2.22 -3.28
N THR A 94 15.01 2.22 -2.80
CA THR A 94 14.45 3.33 -2.01
C THR A 94 15.17 3.48 -0.67
N PHE A 95 15.50 2.35 -0.02
CA PHE A 95 16.27 2.35 1.23
C PHE A 95 17.68 2.92 1.01
N ILE A 96 18.43 2.43 0.03
CA ILE A 96 19.78 2.93 -0.24
C ILE A 96 19.73 4.43 -0.57
N GLY A 97 18.79 4.86 -1.41
CA GLY A 97 18.62 6.28 -1.77
C GLY A 97 18.34 7.16 -0.55
N ASN A 98 17.41 6.77 0.31
CA ASN A 98 17.01 7.57 1.47
C ASN A 98 18.06 7.59 2.59
N TYR A 99 18.78 6.48 2.79
CA TYR A 99 19.74 6.34 3.90
C TYR A 99 21.21 6.64 3.51
N TRP A 100 21.51 6.85 2.23
CA TRP A 100 22.86 7.19 1.75
C TRP A 100 23.54 8.34 2.52
N PRO A 101 22.85 9.45 2.86
CA PRO A 101 23.46 10.53 3.63
C PRO A 101 23.92 10.09 5.02
N HIS A 102 23.19 9.17 5.67
CA HIS A 102 23.54 8.67 7.00
C HIS A 102 24.78 7.77 6.96
N PHE A 103 24.95 6.96 5.93
CA PHE A 103 26.18 6.17 5.73
C PHE A 103 27.40 7.08 5.52
N ILE A 104 27.25 8.13 4.70
CA ILE A 104 28.31 9.13 4.51
C ILE A 104 28.63 9.85 5.81
N ALA A 105 27.62 10.25 6.59
CA ALA A 105 27.83 10.89 7.89
C ALA A 105 28.59 9.97 8.86
N MET A 106 28.25 8.68 8.90
CA MET A 106 28.95 7.70 9.73
C MET A 106 30.42 7.53 9.31
N LEU A 107 30.69 7.41 8.01
CA LEU A 107 32.06 7.29 7.48
C LEU A 107 32.88 8.55 7.73
N VAL A 108 32.30 9.73 7.52
CA VAL A 108 32.94 11.01 7.81
C VAL A 108 33.24 11.13 9.30
N GLY A 109 32.34 10.66 10.18
CA GLY A 109 32.58 10.61 11.62
C GLY A 109 33.76 9.72 12.01
N LEU A 110 33.81 8.48 11.49
CA LEU A 110 34.90 7.53 11.77
C LEU A 110 36.26 8.04 11.29
N PHE A 111 36.30 8.72 10.14
CA PHE A 111 37.53 9.24 9.55
C PHE A 111 37.71 10.75 9.74
N ALA A 112 36.96 11.38 10.64
CA ALA A 112 36.96 12.83 10.80
C ALA A 112 38.36 13.39 11.06
N LYS A 113 39.15 12.66 11.87
CA LYS A 113 40.52 13.00 12.24
C LYS A 113 41.48 12.92 11.04
N GLU A 114 41.48 11.80 10.31
CA GLU A 114 42.29 11.60 9.10
C GLU A 114 41.92 12.60 8.01
N ILE A 115 40.63 12.85 7.80
CA ILE A 115 40.12 13.85 6.85
C ILE A 115 40.63 15.23 7.24
N PHE A 116 40.48 15.62 8.52
CA PHE A 116 40.95 16.91 9.02
C PHE A 116 42.47 17.08 8.86
N ASN A 117 43.24 16.05 9.21
CA ASN A 117 44.69 16.04 9.06
C ASN A 117 45.12 16.18 7.59
N LYS A 118 44.45 15.47 6.67
CA LYS A 118 44.72 15.55 5.23
C LYS A 118 44.40 16.94 4.67
N ILE A 119 43.27 17.53 5.04
CA ILE A 119 42.88 18.89 4.63
C ILE A 119 43.89 19.94 5.14
N LYS A 120 44.30 19.83 6.41
CA LYS A 120 45.31 20.73 7.01
C LYS A 120 46.65 20.64 6.27
N ASN A 121 47.10 19.43 5.94
CA ASN A 121 48.33 19.21 5.17
C ASN A 121 48.25 19.80 3.75
N ILE A 122 47.14 19.59 3.03
CA ILE A 122 46.94 20.16 1.68
C ILE A 122 46.97 21.70 1.72
N LYS A 123 46.29 22.32 2.70
CA LYS A 123 46.31 23.78 2.87
C LYS A 123 47.72 24.29 3.20
N LYS A 124 48.49 23.55 4.01
CA LYS A 124 49.89 23.88 4.32
C LYS A 124 50.76 23.83 3.06
N VAL A 125 50.66 22.77 2.25
CA VAL A 125 51.42 22.61 1.01
C VAL A 125 51.07 23.71 -0.01
N LYS A 126 49.78 23.99 -0.25
CA LYS A 126 49.38 25.09 -1.15
C LYS A 126 49.95 26.45 -0.72
N ARG A 127 49.96 26.76 0.58
CA ARG A 127 50.57 28.00 1.10
C ARG A 127 52.07 28.07 0.86
N LEU A 128 52.77 26.94 0.83
CA LEU A 128 54.21 26.87 0.54
C LEU A 128 54.50 27.05 -0.96
N TYR A 129 53.64 26.54 -1.83
CA TYR A 129 53.77 26.75 -3.29
C TYR A 129 53.44 28.17 -3.72
N ILE A 130 52.43 28.82 -3.12
CA ILE A 130 52.08 30.23 -3.41
C ILE A 130 53.12 31.22 -2.85
N LYS A 131 53.92 30.80 -1.86
CA LYS A 131 54.99 31.61 -1.25
C LYS A 131 56.37 31.42 -1.88
N LYS A 132 56.53 30.52 -2.85
CA LYS A 132 57.78 30.41 -3.62
C LYS A 132 57.75 31.44 -4.76
N PRO A 133 58.71 32.38 -4.84
CA PRO A 133 58.85 33.31 -5.97
C PRO A 133 59.23 32.58 -7.26
#